data_AF-A0A1H9M4S4-F1
#
_entry.id   AF-A0A1H9M4S4-F1
#
_cell.length_a   1.000
_cell.length_b   1.000
_cell.length_c   1.000
_cell.angle_alpha   90.00
_cell.angle_beta   90.00
_cell.angle_gamma   90.00
#
_symmetry.space_group_name_H-M   'P 1'
#
loop_
_entity.id
_entity.type
_entity.pdbx_description
1 polymer ?
#
loop_
_entity_poly.entity_id
_entity_poly.type
_entity_poly.pdbx_seq_one_letter_code
_entity_poly.pdbx_strand_id
1 'polypeptide(L)'
;MYNPYFGFSEAPFSISPDPRYLFMSERHREALAHLLYGLQIDGGFVLLTGEVGTGKTTLCRCLLEQVPEHCDIAFIFNPKLTRQELLKTLCEELHIVLPDGIGGLKALFDRLNAHLLQSNAKGRKTVLIVDEAQNLSAEVLELLRLLTNLETHRHKLLQIILLGQTELRDIVAREDMRQLAQRIVARYHLEPLSRPEVGAYVRHRLAVAGTRAVLFPPPLLERLYRLSGGTPRLINVLCDRALLGAYVQGKAAVDRPTLESAAREVFGPGHRSRAPAAVAAALGVTLLAGLATVGWQLVPAPLFAAGRGALDSRLAAAPLPADATPPPSSAPLPVPATGVPGRDEKPVQPPPSTPPTTPPTQEHEPPPETPLEPPAPEPLEPPVEDVAGPATEDHWLHEAQAVRALFGHWQAAIRQPSDLDGACRQVEEMSLRCLRQQVDPQSLASLPPPLILELAPADGPPFLATLLVRDKGQARLVVAGEVRKVALAALTRRWSGRYVLLQQAPLARSRRLTLGTRGADVAWVDLQLARWEGQQPRAGDPLFGTELEQRVRNFQQAHGLLADGVVGTQTQERLVRLGTTETAALAR
;
A
#
# COMPACT_ATOMS: atom_id res chain seq x y z
N MET A 1 -22.65 -5.16 31.16
CA MET A 1 -22.34 -5.31 32.60
C MET A 1 -22.44 -3.99 33.35
N TYR A 2 -21.81 -2.90 32.90
CA TYR A 2 -21.92 -1.60 33.59
C TYR A 2 -23.24 -0.84 33.32
N ASN A 3 -24.00 -1.20 32.27
CA ASN A 3 -25.23 -0.47 31.89
C ASN A 3 -26.23 -0.32 33.05
N PRO A 4 -26.65 -1.40 33.76
CA PRO A 4 -27.60 -1.25 34.87
C PRO A 4 -27.03 -0.41 36.02
N TYR A 5 -25.72 -0.48 36.26
CA TYR A 5 -25.04 0.26 37.34
C TYR A 5 -25.13 1.79 37.13
N PHE A 6 -24.98 2.26 35.89
CA PHE A 6 -25.09 3.68 35.54
C PHE A 6 -26.49 4.08 35.04
N GLY A 7 -27.46 3.15 35.03
CA GLY A 7 -28.83 3.39 34.59
C GLY A 7 -28.99 3.56 33.08
N PHE A 8 -28.15 2.93 32.26
CA PHE A 8 -28.28 2.96 30.80
C PHE A 8 -29.24 1.89 30.29
N SER A 9 -30.06 2.25 29.30
CA SER A 9 -30.89 1.30 28.55
C SER A 9 -30.07 0.43 27.59
N GLU A 10 -29.03 1.02 27.00
CA GLU A 10 -28.10 0.38 26.07
C GLU A 10 -26.68 0.96 26.25
N ALA A 11 -25.68 0.39 25.59
CA ALA A 11 -24.29 0.84 25.77
C ALA A 11 -24.06 2.22 25.09
N PRO A 12 -23.79 3.30 25.87
CA PRO A 12 -23.73 4.66 25.32
C PRO A 12 -22.60 4.88 24.35
N PHE A 13 -21.51 4.10 24.42
CA PHE A 13 -20.31 4.29 23.60
C PHE A 13 -20.05 3.14 22.63
N SER A 14 -21.09 2.42 22.22
CA SER A 14 -20.99 1.44 21.12
C SER A 14 -20.40 2.08 19.86
N ILE A 15 -19.51 1.36 19.18
CA ILE A 15 -18.91 1.78 17.91
C ILE A 15 -19.77 1.40 16.69
N SER A 16 -20.93 0.77 16.91
CA SER A 16 -21.87 0.50 15.82
C SER A 16 -22.41 1.80 15.24
N PRO A 17 -22.54 1.90 13.90
CA PRO A 17 -23.07 3.08 13.23
C PRO A 17 -24.60 3.12 13.34
N ASP A 18 -25.10 3.59 14.49
CA ASP A 18 -26.51 3.91 14.75
C ASP A 18 -26.75 5.41 14.57
N PRO A 19 -27.65 5.83 13.66
CA PRO A 19 -27.98 7.24 13.40
C PRO A 19 -28.46 8.00 14.65
N ARG A 20 -29.13 7.36 15.61
CA ARG A 20 -29.59 8.01 16.87
C ARG A 20 -28.42 8.56 17.70
N TYR A 21 -27.27 7.90 17.61
CA TYR A 21 -26.05 8.30 18.31
C TYR A 21 -25.20 9.31 17.52
N LEU A 22 -25.61 9.67 16.30
CA LEU A 22 -24.92 10.69 15.52
C LEU A 22 -25.10 12.07 16.18
N PHE A 23 -24.01 12.61 16.71
CA PHE A 23 -23.99 13.98 17.17
C PHE A 23 -23.79 14.92 15.98
N MET A 24 -24.83 15.66 15.61
CA MET A 24 -24.78 16.66 14.54
C MET A 24 -24.00 17.89 14.99
N SER A 25 -22.67 17.79 14.99
CA SER A 25 -21.76 18.92 15.13
C SER A 25 -21.92 19.89 13.94
N GLU A 26 -21.43 21.13 14.05
CA GLU A 26 -21.52 22.10 12.96
C GLU A 26 -20.90 21.56 11.66
N ARG A 27 -19.73 20.93 11.79
CA ARG A 27 -19.01 20.27 10.70
C ARG A 27 -19.75 19.07 10.12
N HIS A 28 -20.51 18.34 10.92
CA HIS A 28 -21.33 17.22 10.43
C HIS A 28 -22.57 17.73 9.69
N ARG A 29 -23.18 18.83 10.15
CA ARG A 29 -24.28 19.48 9.44
C ARG A 29 -23.82 20.04 8.10
N GLU A 30 -22.67 20.69 8.06
CA GLU A 30 -22.04 21.16 6.82
C GLU A 30 -21.72 20.01 5.86
N ALA A 31 -21.11 18.93 6.37
CA ALA A 31 -20.83 17.74 5.57
C ALA A 31 -22.11 17.13 4.96
N LEU A 32 -23.17 16.98 5.76
CA LEU A 32 -24.45 16.45 5.29
C LEU A 32 -25.10 17.39 4.26
N ALA A 33 -25.09 18.69 4.52
CA ALA A 33 -25.59 19.69 3.57
C ALA A 33 -24.81 19.65 2.24
N HIS A 34 -23.49 19.48 2.29
CA HIS A 34 -22.66 19.29 1.11
C HIS A 34 -23.03 18.03 0.32
N LEU A 35 -23.29 16.90 1.01
CA LEU A 35 -23.74 15.67 0.35
C LEU A 35 -25.13 15.83 -0.27
N LEU A 36 -26.08 16.42 0.46
CA LEU A 36 -27.45 16.66 -0.03
C LEU A 36 -27.46 17.62 -1.24
N TYR A 37 -26.67 18.68 -1.19
CA TYR A 37 -26.45 19.56 -2.34
C TYR A 37 -25.82 18.79 -3.52
N GLY A 38 -24.86 17.90 -3.23
CA GLY A 38 -24.26 17.01 -4.21
C GLY A 38 -25.24 16.04 -4.89
N LEU A 39 -26.33 15.65 -4.23
CA LEU A 39 -27.43 14.88 -4.85
C LEU A 39 -28.27 15.72 -5.82
N GLN A 40 -28.33 17.02 -5.61
CA GLN A 40 -29.13 17.94 -6.43
C GLN A 40 -28.40 18.38 -7.70
N ILE A 41 -27.07 18.47 -7.66
CA ILE A 41 -26.25 18.80 -8.84
C ILE A 41 -26.34 17.69 -9.89
N ASP A 42 -26.35 18.09 -11.16
CA ASP A 42 -26.33 17.14 -12.27
C ASP A 42 -24.90 16.66 -12.56
N GLY A 43 -24.59 15.48 -12.03
CA GLY A 43 -23.45 14.65 -12.40
C GLY A 43 -22.08 15.07 -11.86
N GLY A 44 -21.13 14.17 -12.11
CA GLY A 44 -19.76 14.29 -11.62
C GLY A 44 -19.55 13.57 -10.29
N PHE A 45 -18.53 14.01 -9.56
CA PHE A 45 -18.12 13.39 -8.31
C PHE A 45 -18.30 14.34 -7.12
N VAL A 46 -18.81 13.81 -6.02
CA VAL A 46 -18.80 14.47 -4.71
C VAL A 46 -17.84 13.68 -3.83
N LEU A 47 -16.88 14.37 -3.22
CA LEU A 47 -15.84 13.75 -2.41
C LEU A 47 -16.01 14.16 -0.94
N LEU A 48 -16.25 13.20 -0.06
CA LEU A 48 -16.18 13.37 1.39
C LEU A 48 -14.99 12.58 1.93
N THR A 49 -14.00 13.30 2.45
CA THR A 49 -12.85 12.69 3.12
C THR A 49 -12.86 13.00 4.61
N GLY A 50 -12.05 12.30 5.40
CA GLY A 50 -11.88 12.59 6.81
C GLY A 50 -11.07 11.51 7.51
N GLU A 51 -10.54 11.82 8.68
CA GLU A 51 -9.75 10.88 9.47
C GLU A 51 -10.55 9.63 9.87
N VAL A 52 -9.85 8.54 10.20
CA VAL A 52 -10.49 7.29 10.63
C VAL A 52 -11.32 7.53 11.90
N GLY A 53 -12.59 7.13 11.87
CA GLY A 53 -13.47 7.24 13.04
C GLY A 53 -14.05 8.62 13.31
N THR A 54 -14.01 9.53 12.33
CA THR A 54 -14.68 10.85 12.35
C THR A 54 -16.20 10.79 12.20
N GLY A 55 -16.77 9.66 11.79
CA GLY A 55 -18.22 9.48 11.66
C GLY A 55 -18.76 9.48 10.22
N LYS A 56 -17.89 9.43 9.20
CA LYS A 56 -18.26 9.40 7.77
C LYS A 56 -19.35 8.36 7.44
N THR A 57 -19.16 7.09 7.83
CA THR A 57 -20.15 6.02 7.58
C THR A 57 -21.47 6.28 8.29
N THR A 58 -21.45 6.80 9.53
CA THR A 58 -22.68 7.18 10.26
C THR A 58 -23.39 8.34 9.56
N LEU A 59 -22.64 9.33 9.06
CA LEU A 59 -23.18 10.44 8.29
C LEU A 59 -23.78 9.97 6.96
N CYS A 60 -23.16 8.98 6.30
CA CYS A 60 -23.73 8.36 5.11
C CYS A 60 -25.05 7.63 5.41
N ARG A 61 -25.16 6.92 6.54
CA ARG A 61 -26.44 6.31 6.94
C ARG A 61 -27.52 7.36 7.15
N CYS A 62 -27.15 8.49 7.77
CA CYS A 62 -28.07 9.62 7.93
C CYS A 62 -28.47 10.25 6.59
N LEU A 63 -27.54 10.31 5.61
CA LEU A 63 -27.86 10.70 4.24
C LEU A 63 -28.91 9.76 3.64
N LEU A 64 -28.70 8.44 3.72
CA LEU A 64 -29.61 7.43 3.19
C LEU A 64 -31.04 7.55 3.73
N GLU A 65 -31.21 7.94 5.00
CA GLU A 65 -32.53 8.20 5.62
C GLU A 65 -33.21 9.49 5.10
N GLN A 66 -32.44 10.40 4.50
CA GLN A 66 -32.92 11.70 4.02
C GLN A 66 -32.89 11.83 2.49
N VAL A 67 -32.59 10.74 1.77
CA VAL A 67 -32.54 10.79 0.31
C VAL A 67 -33.94 11.01 -0.27
N PRO A 68 -34.10 11.95 -1.23
CA PRO A 68 -35.38 12.16 -1.88
C PRO A 68 -35.93 10.91 -2.58
N GLU A 69 -37.25 10.74 -2.58
CA GLU A 69 -37.94 9.57 -3.17
C GLU A 69 -37.69 9.37 -4.68
N HIS A 70 -37.26 10.43 -5.38
CA HIS A 70 -36.95 10.41 -6.81
C HIS A 70 -35.50 9.98 -7.10
N CYS A 71 -34.74 9.54 -6.10
CA CYS A 71 -33.38 9.04 -6.28
C CYS A 71 -33.32 7.50 -6.21
N ASP A 72 -32.67 6.88 -7.18
CA ASP A 72 -32.25 5.48 -7.17
C ASP A 72 -30.81 5.42 -6.64
N ILE A 73 -30.58 4.75 -5.51
CA ILE A 73 -29.26 4.68 -4.87
C ILE A 73 -28.67 3.30 -5.08
N ALA A 74 -27.42 3.25 -5.53
CA ALA A 74 -26.56 2.08 -5.39
C ALA A 74 -25.49 2.33 -4.34
N PHE A 75 -25.33 1.42 -3.38
CA PHE A 75 -24.40 1.61 -2.26
C PHE A 75 -23.34 0.51 -2.22
N ILE A 76 -22.07 0.89 -2.35
CA ILE A 76 -20.93 -0.04 -2.32
C ILE A 76 -20.16 0.14 -1.01
N PHE A 77 -20.25 -0.85 -0.12
CA PHE A 77 -19.58 -0.82 1.19
C PHE A 77 -18.14 -1.34 1.17
N ASN A 78 -17.83 -2.31 0.29
CA ASN A 78 -16.50 -2.91 0.18
C ASN A 78 -15.96 -2.75 -1.24
N PRO A 79 -15.19 -1.68 -1.52
CA PRO A 79 -14.76 -1.36 -2.88
C PRO A 79 -13.51 -2.12 -3.35
N LYS A 80 -13.10 -3.23 -2.69
CA LYS A 80 -12.03 -4.11 -3.17
C LYS A 80 -12.51 -5.00 -4.33
N LEU A 81 -12.98 -4.36 -5.39
CA LEU A 81 -13.63 -4.96 -6.54
C LEU A 81 -12.79 -4.70 -7.79
N THR A 82 -12.78 -5.65 -8.69
CA THR A 82 -12.30 -5.46 -10.07
C THR A 82 -13.30 -4.63 -10.89
N ARG A 83 -12.91 -4.20 -12.10
CA ARG A 83 -13.80 -3.46 -13.02
C ARG A 83 -15.12 -4.20 -13.30
N GLN A 84 -15.07 -5.52 -13.47
CA GLN A 84 -16.24 -6.32 -13.77
C GLN A 84 -17.12 -6.53 -12.53
N GLU A 85 -16.50 -6.80 -11.38
CA GLU A 85 -17.22 -6.93 -10.12
C GLU A 85 -17.92 -5.62 -9.73
N LEU A 86 -17.27 -4.46 -9.91
CA LEU A 86 -17.90 -3.16 -9.66
C LEU A 86 -19.17 -2.97 -10.50
N LEU A 87 -19.12 -3.21 -11.81
CA LEU A 87 -20.29 -3.06 -12.68
C LEU A 87 -21.39 -4.07 -12.33
N LYS A 88 -21.01 -5.29 -11.98
CA LYS A 88 -21.97 -6.32 -11.56
C LYS A 88 -22.67 -5.92 -10.27
N THR A 89 -21.91 -5.51 -9.25
CA THR A 89 -22.45 -5.03 -7.97
C THR A 89 -23.33 -3.79 -8.18
N LEU A 90 -22.92 -2.86 -9.05
CA LEU A 90 -23.75 -1.70 -9.40
C LEU A 90 -25.08 -2.11 -10.04
N CYS A 91 -25.08 -3.09 -10.94
CA CYS A 91 -26.30 -3.62 -11.53
C CYS A 91 -27.18 -4.32 -10.48
N GLU A 92 -26.60 -5.09 -9.57
CA GLU A 92 -27.31 -5.78 -8.48
C GLU A 92 -27.97 -4.78 -7.52
N GLU A 93 -27.24 -3.76 -7.09
CA GLU A 93 -27.71 -2.69 -6.21
C GLU A 93 -28.83 -1.84 -6.86
N LEU A 94 -28.77 -1.63 -8.18
CA LEU A 94 -29.84 -0.96 -8.94
C LEU A 94 -30.98 -1.91 -9.36
N HIS A 95 -30.96 -3.16 -8.91
CA HIS A 95 -31.94 -4.20 -9.25
C HIS A 95 -32.11 -4.44 -10.77
N ILE A 96 -31.02 -4.31 -11.53
CA ILE A 96 -30.98 -4.59 -12.96
C ILE A 96 -30.95 -6.10 -13.17
N VAL A 97 -31.91 -6.64 -13.91
CA VAL A 97 -31.95 -8.07 -14.23
C VAL A 97 -30.83 -8.44 -15.19
N LEU A 98 -29.99 -9.35 -14.72
CA LEU A 98 -28.78 -9.84 -15.34
C LEU A 98 -29.03 -11.30 -15.80
N PRO A 99 -29.14 -11.60 -17.11
CA PRO A 99 -29.40 -12.96 -17.58
C PRO A 99 -28.22 -13.91 -17.31
N ASP A 100 -28.47 -15.20 -17.13
CA ASP A 100 -27.40 -16.17 -16.90
C ASP A 100 -26.42 -16.20 -18.09
N GLY A 101 -25.11 -16.14 -17.80
CA GLY A 101 -24.06 -16.13 -18.81
C GLY A 101 -23.76 -14.76 -19.45
N ILE A 102 -23.96 -13.66 -18.72
CA ILE A 102 -23.67 -12.30 -19.21
C ILE A 102 -22.28 -12.25 -19.82
N GLY A 103 -22.23 -11.76 -21.07
CA GLY A 103 -20.99 -11.45 -21.77
C GLY A 103 -20.12 -10.47 -20.98
N GLY A 104 -18.85 -10.33 -21.40
CA GLY A 104 -17.87 -9.49 -20.70
C GLY A 104 -18.30 -8.04 -20.48
N LEU A 105 -17.42 -7.24 -19.85
CA LEU A 105 -17.63 -5.84 -19.41
C LEU A 105 -18.59 -4.98 -20.25
N LYS A 106 -18.53 -5.06 -21.57
CA LYS A 106 -19.43 -4.32 -22.48
C LYS A 106 -20.91 -4.61 -22.24
N ALA A 107 -21.29 -5.86 -22.04
CA ALA A 107 -22.70 -6.22 -21.83
C ALA A 107 -23.25 -5.63 -20.52
N LEU A 108 -22.44 -5.64 -19.46
CA LEU A 108 -22.80 -4.98 -18.19
C LEU A 108 -22.96 -3.47 -18.37
N PHE A 109 -22.03 -2.85 -19.08
CA PHE A 109 -22.09 -1.42 -19.37
C PHE A 109 -23.32 -1.03 -20.20
N ASP A 110 -23.63 -1.79 -21.25
CA ASP A 110 -24.79 -1.55 -22.12
C ASP A 110 -26.10 -1.65 -21.32
N ARG A 111 -26.20 -2.62 -20.39
CA ARG A 111 -27.35 -2.79 -19.50
C ARG A 111 -27.49 -1.65 -18.49
N LEU A 112 -26.38 -1.26 -17.87
CA LEU A 112 -26.36 -0.12 -16.95
C LEU A 112 -26.80 1.14 -17.67
N ASN A 113 -26.23 1.45 -18.84
CA ASN A 113 -26.60 2.63 -19.61
C ASN A 113 -28.09 2.66 -19.99
N ALA A 114 -28.63 1.52 -20.46
CA ALA A 114 -30.06 1.41 -20.77
C ALA A 114 -30.95 1.68 -19.53
N HIS A 115 -30.58 1.14 -18.37
CA HIS A 115 -31.29 1.39 -17.13
C HIS A 115 -31.23 2.85 -16.70
N LEU A 116 -30.03 3.47 -16.74
CA LEU A 116 -29.84 4.87 -16.38
C LEU A 116 -30.67 5.82 -17.27
N LEU A 117 -30.72 5.55 -18.59
CA LEU A 117 -31.58 6.29 -19.52
C LEU A 117 -33.07 6.13 -19.16
N GLN A 118 -33.49 4.92 -18.78
CA GLN A 118 -34.87 4.65 -18.38
C GLN A 118 -35.25 5.35 -17.07
N SER A 119 -34.37 5.34 -16.06
CA SER A 119 -34.59 6.06 -14.79
C SER A 119 -34.68 7.56 -15.03
N ASN A 120 -33.77 8.13 -15.82
CA ASN A 120 -33.81 9.55 -16.19
C ASN A 120 -35.07 9.93 -16.98
N ALA A 121 -35.56 9.07 -17.89
CA ALA A 121 -36.81 9.29 -18.61
C ALA A 121 -38.04 9.33 -17.69
N LYS A 122 -37.98 8.66 -16.53
CA LYS A 122 -38.98 8.71 -15.46
C LYS A 122 -38.78 9.91 -14.51
N GLY A 123 -37.82 10.79 -14.78
CA GLY A 123 -37.44 11.90 -13.91
C GLY A 123 -36.72 11.48 -12.62
N ARG A 124 -36.20 10.24 -12.56
CA ARG A 124 -35.45 9.73 -11.42
C ARG A 124 -33.96 9.96 -11.60
N LYS A 125 -33.27 10.29 -10.51
CA LYS A 125 -31.82 10.47 -10.48
C LYS A 125 -31.13 9.22 -9.97
N THR A 126 -30.08 8.75 -10.64
CA THR A 126 -29.30 7.61 -10.14
C THR A 126 -28.02 8.08 -9.45
N VAL A 127 -27.80 7.59 -8.23
CA VAL A 127 -26.67 7.97 -7.37
C VAL A 127 -25.91 6.72 -6.94
N LEU A 128 -24.62 6.69 -7.24
CA LEU A 128 -23.70 5.68 -6.73
C LEU A 128 -22.93 6.25 -5.54
N ILE A 129 -23.05 5.61 -4.39
CA ILE A 129 -22.27 5.94 -3.19
C ILE A 129 -21.25 4.82 -2.97
N VAL A 130 -19.97 5.19 -2.83
CA VAL A 130 -18.89 4.26 -2.54
C VAL A 130 -18.25 4.65 -1.20
N ASP A 131 -18.37 3.77 -0.20
CA ASP A 131 -17.67 3.92 1.08
C ASP A 131 -16.27 3.32 1.02
N GLU A 132 -15.36 3.80 1.87
CA GLU A 132 -13.96 3.37 1.94
C GLU A 132 -13.23 3.42 0.58
N ALA A 133 -13.56 4.43 -0.25
CA ALA A 133 -13.13 4.57 -1.63
C ALA A 133 -11.61 4.70 -1.83
N GLN A 134 -10.82 4.94 -0.78
CA GLN A 134 -9.35 4.85 -0.86
C GLN A 134 -8.84 3.43 -1.19
N ASN A 135 -9.68 2.39 -1.05
CA ASN A 135 -9.33 1.03 -1.43
C ASN A 135 -9.60 0.70 -2.91
N LEU A 136 -10.17 1.64 -3.69
CA LEU A 136 -10.35 1.46 -5.13
C LEU A 136 -9.00 1.51 -5.84
N SER A 137 -8.84 0.64 -6.84
CA SER A 137 -7.67 0.72 -7.74
C SER A 137 -7.80 1.89 -8.71
N ALA A 138 -6.67 2.33 -9.27
CA ALA A 138 -6.64 3.38 -10.29
C ALA A 138 -7.49 3.01 -11.53
N GLU A 139 -7.49 1.74 -11.94
CA GLU A 139 -8.32 1.25 -13.05
C GLU A 139 -9.82 1.37 -12.78
N VAL A 140 -10.24 1.16 -11.54
CA VAL A 140 -11.65 1.24 -11.16
C VAL A 140 -12.08 2.70 -11.00
N LEU A 141 -11.22 3.56 -10.45
CA LEU A 141 -11.45 5.01 -10.45
C LEU A 141 -11.59 5.56 -11.87
N GLU A 142 -10.78 5.08 -12.80
CA GLU A 142 -10.88 5.44 -14.21
C GLU A 142 -12.19 4.94 -14.84
N LEU A 143 -12.62 3.72 -14.52
CA LEU A 143 -13.94 3.22 -14.93
C LEU A 143 -15.07 4.11 -14.38
N LEU A 144 -15.03 4.47 -13.10
CA LEU A 144 -16.01 5.39 -12.51
C LEU A 144 -16.00 6.74 -13.24
N ARG A 145 -14.81 7.25 -13.60
CA ARG A 145 -14.66 8.47 -14.39
C ARG A 145 -15.37 8.34 -15.74
N LEU A 146 -15.21 7.21 -16.43
CA LEU A 146 -15.89 6.94 -17.69
C LEU A 146 -17.41 6.83 -17.52
N LEU A 147 -17.90 6.23 -16.43
CA LEU A 147 -19.34 6.14 -16.16
C LEU A 147 -20.00 7.52 -15.97
N THR A 148 -19.29 8.50 -15.42
CA THR A 148 -19.81 9.89 -15.34
C THR A 148 -19.96 10.58 -16.69
N ASN A 149 -19.45 9.99 -17.79
CA ASN A 149 -19.74 10.47 -19.16
C ASN A 149 -21.11 10.04 -19.68
N LEU A 150 -21.79 9.12 -19.00
CA LEU A 150 -23.13 8.72 -19.42
C LEU A 150 -24.08 9.90 -19.21
N GLU A 151 -24.54 10.45 -20.32
CA GLU A 151 -25.34 11.67 -20.35
C GLU A 151 -26.32 11.64 -21.53
N THR A 152 -27.41 12.39 -21.37
CA THR A 152 -28.26 12.83 -22.47
C THR A 152 -27.78 14.21 -22.95
N HIS A 153 -28.37 14.74 -24.02
CA HIS A 153 -28.08 16.10 -24.47
C HIS A 153 -28.31 17.20 -23.41
N ARG A 154 -29.00 16.91 -22.31
CA ARG A 154 -29.38 17.89 -21.29
C ARG A 154 -28.96 17.52 -19.87
N HIS A 155 -28.81 16.24 -19.56
CA HIS A 155 -28.61 15.78 -18.18
C HIS A 155 -27.58 14.66 -18.08
N LYS A 156 -26.75 14.72 -17.04
CA LYS A 156 -25.89 13.61 -16.61
C LYS A 156 -26.76 12.51 -16.01
N LEU A 157 -26.43 11.26 -16.32
CA LEU A 157 -27.25 10.10 -15.92
C LEU A 157 -26.81 9.46 -14.60
N LEU A 158 -25.58 9.70 -14.17
CA LEU A 158 -25.02 9.11 -12.96
C LEU A 158 -24.27 10.15 -12.12
N GLN A 159 -24.67 10.26 -10.86
CA GLN A 159 -23.95 11.01 -9.83
C GLN A 159 -23.14 10.02 -8.98
N ILE A 160 -21.89 10.35 -8.66
CA ILE A 160 -21.04 9.50 -7.80
C ILE A 160 -20.64 10.26 -6.54
N ILE A 161 -20.83 9.63 -5.37
CA ILE A 161 -20.36 10.11 -4.07
C ILE A 161 -19.27 9.16 -3.58
N LEU A 162 -18.06 9.68 -3.41
CA LEU A 162 -16.92 8.95 -2.87
C LEU A 162 -16.70 9.36 -1.42
N LEU A 163 -16.84 8.39 -0.51
CA LEU A 163 -16.54 8.54 0.90
C LEU A 163 -15.24 7.81 1.17
N GLY A 164 -14.30 8.46 1.84
CA GLY A 164 -13.01 7.82 2.10
C GLY A 164 -12.18 8.50 3.17
N GLN A 165 -11.01 7.92 3.40
CA GLN A 165 -10.02 8.44 4.33
C GLN A 165 -9.18 9.55 3.67
N THR A 166 -8.28 10.18 4.41
CA THR A 166 -7.44 11.29 3.91
C THR A 166 -6.57 10.84 2.73
N GLU A 167 -6.19 9.56 2.69
CA GLU A 167 -5.48 8.91 1.59
C GLU A 167 -6.20 9.04 0.25
N LEU A 168 -7.54 9.05 0.24
CA LEU A 168 -8.30 9.25 -1.00
C LEU A 168 -8.07 10.65 -1.58
N ARG A 169 -7.91 11.65 -0.72
CA ARG A 169 -7.58 13.02 -1.14
C ARG A 169 -6.23 13.05 -1.85
N ASP A 170 -5.25 12.32 -1.31
CA ASP A 170 -3.92 12.22 -1.89
C ASP A 170 -3.94 11.47 -3.22
N ILE A 171 -4.68 10.35 -3.31
CA ILE A 171 -4.86 9.59 -4.55
C ILE A 171 -5.43 10.48 -5.65
N VAL A 172 -6.52 11.21 -5.36
CA VAL A 172 -7.18 12.11 -6.31
C VAL A 172 -6.29 13.29 -6.71
N ALA A 173 -5.37 13.73 -5.85
CA ALA A 173 -4.43 14.81 -6.13
C ALA A 173 -3.25 14.40 -7.03
N ARG A 174 -3.06 13.11 -7.30
CA ARG A 174 -1.97 12.63 -8.15
C ARG A 174 -2.14 13.07 -9.61
N GLU A 175 -1.00 13.14 -10.30
CA GLU A 175 -0.92 13.54 -11.71
C GLU A 175 -1.78 12.66 -12.63
N ASP A 176 -1.72 11.35 -12.43
CA ASP A 176 -2.46 10.35 -13.18
C ASP A 176 -3.97 10.40 -12.93
N MET A 177 -4.41 11.03 -11.84
CA MET A 177 -5.83 11.17 -11.48
C MET A 177 -6.42 12.55 -11.81
N ARG A 178 -5.66 13.44 -12.47
CA ARG A 178 -6.10 14.82 -12.79
C ARG A 178 -7.44 14.88 -13.51
N GLN A 179 -7.71 13.95 -14.43
CA GLN A 179 -8.96 13.93 -15.19
C GLN A 179 -10.19 13.62 -14.33
N LEU A 180 -10.05 12.76 -13.33
CA LEU A 180 -11.09 12.50 -12.34
C LEU A 180 -11.23 13.70 -11.40
N ALA A 181 -10.11 14.25 -10.93
CA ALA A 181 -10.11 15.39 -10.02
C ALA A 181 -10.85 16.62 -10.59
N GLN A 182 -10.73 16.87 -11.90
CA GLN A 182 -11.45 17.95 -12.58
C GLN A 182 -12.98 17.75 -12.62
N ARG A 183 -13.46 16.51 -12.44
CA ARG A 183 -14.89 16.17 -12.41
C ARG A 183 -15.50 16.17 -11.01
N ILE A 184 -14.69 16.45 -9.99
CA ILE A 184 -15.19 16.58 -8.62
C ILE A 184 -15.79 17.95 -8.44
N VAL A 185 -17.11 17.99 -8.36
CA VAL A 185 -17.93 19.20 -8.22
C VAL A 185 -17.95 19.73 -6.79
N ALA A 186 -17.80 18.84 -5.80
CA ALA A 186 -17.80 19.20 -4.39
C ALA A 186 -16.77 18.38 -3.62
N ARG A 187 -16.01 19.06 -2.75
CA ARG A 187 -15.05 18.44 -1.83
C ARG A 187 -15.35 18.92 -0.42
N TYR A 188 -15.48 18.00 0.51
CA TYR A 188 -15.55 18.31 1.93
C TYR A 188 -14.62 17.39 2.71
N HIS A 189 -13.95 17.95 3.71
CA HIS A 189 -13.07 17.21 4.61
C HIS A 189 -13.63 17.28 6.02
N LEU A 190 -14.11 16.14 6.53
CA LEU A 190 -14.66 16.00 7.86
C LEU A 190 -13.52 15.89 8.87
N GLU A 191 -13.28 16.99 9.56
CA GLU A 191 -12.32 17.07 10.65
C GLU A 191 -12.86 16.46 11.96
N PRO A 192 -11.98 16.06 12.90
CA PRO A 192 -12.37 15.67 14.26
C PRO A 192 -13.16 16.76 15.00
N LEU A 193 -13.82 16.35 16.09
CA LEU A 193 -14.57 17.27 16.96
C LEU A 193 -13.61 18.22 17.68
N SER A 194 -13.98 19.50 17.73
CA SER A 194 -13.26 20.49 18.49
C SER A 194 -13.38 20.27 20.00
N ARG A 195 -12.48 20.89 20.76
CA ARG A 195 -12.48 20.88 22.23
C ARG A 195 -13.86 21.15 22.88
N PRO A 196 -14.63 22.19 22.51
CA PRO A 196 -15.96 22.42 23.07
C PRO A 196 -16.98 21.37 22.63
N GLU A 197 -16.85 20.80 21.43
CA GLU A 197 -17.76 19.79 20.90
C GLU A 197 -17.62 18.42 21.60
N VAL A 198 -16.44 18.03 22.07
CA VAL A 198 -16.24 16.74 22.78
C VAL A 198 -17.16 16.61 23.99
N GLY A 199 -17.30 17.69 24.77
CA GLY A 199 -18.21 17.68 25.91
C GLY A 199 -19.67 17.51 25.51
N ALA A 200 -20.09 18.21 24.46
CA ALA A 200 -21.46 18.09 23.93
C ALA A 200 -21.73 16.70 23.36
N TYR A 201 -20.75 16.12 22.66
CA TYR A 201 -20.78 14.77 22.13
C TYR A 201 -20.97 13.70 23.21
N VAL A 202 -20.15 13.74 24.27
CA VAL A 202 -20.25 12.79 25.39
C VAL A 202 -21.62 12.88 26.07
N ARG A 203 -22.10 14.11 26.31
CA ARG A 203 -23.43 14.33 26.90
C ARG A 203 -24.56 13.84 25.99
N HIS A 204 -24.45 14.06 24.68
CA HIS A 204 -25.41 13.57 23.69
C HIS A 204 -25.53 12.04 23.76
N ARG A 205 -24.41 11.32 23.69
CA ARG A 205 -24.41 9.85 23.73
C ARG A 205 -24.97 9.29 25.05
N LEU A 206 -24.63 9.91 26.18
CA LEU A 206 -25.19 9.53 27.48
C LEU A 206 -26.70 9.78 27.55
N ALA A 207 -27.18 10.90 26.99
CA ALA A 207 -28.60 11.23 26.93
C ALA A 207 -29.40 10.24 26.09
N VAL A 208 -28.87 9.85 24.92
CA VAL A 208 -29.50 8.83 24.05
C VAL A 208 -29.57 7.48 24.77
N ALA A 209 -28.55 7.12 25.56
CA ALA A 209 -28.55 5.90 26.37
C ALA A 209 -29.40 5.98 27.66
N GLY A 210 -30.09 7.10 27.90
CA GLY A 210 -31.07 7.25 28.97
C GLY A 210 -30.61 7.94 30.24
N THR A 211 -29.38 8.52 30.29
CA THR A 211 -28.92 9.27 31.47
C THR A 211 -28.61 10.73 31.18
N ARG A 212 -28.79 11.59 32.18
CA ARG A 212 -28.26 12.96 32.20
C ARG A 212 -27.24 13.17 33.33
N ALA A 213 -26.85 12.10 34.02
CA ALA A 213 -25.87 12.16 35.08
C ALA A 213 -24.50 12.60 34.55
N VAL A 214 -23.79 13.40 35.34
CA VAL A 214 -22.44 13.88 35.00
C VAL A 214 -21.42 12.80 35.35
N LEU A 215 -21.24 11.83 34.45
CA LEU A 215 -20.27 10.74 34.62
C LEU A 215 -18.84 11.14 34.22
N PHE A 216 -18.70 12.20 33.43
CA PHE A 216 -17.43 12.77 32.98
C PHE A 216 -17.36 14.27 33.34
N PRO A 217 -16.70 14.64 34.44
CA PRO A 217 -16.58 16.04 34.87
C PRO A 217 -15.82 16.92 33.85
N PRO A 218 -16.03 18.26 33.83
CA PRO A 218 -15.38 19.15 32.85
C PRO A 218 -13.85 19.03 32.75
N PRO A 219 -13.08 18.93 33.85
CA PRO A 219 -11.62 18.74 33.78
C PRO A 219 -11.21 17.42 33.10
N LEU A 220 -12.10 16.41 33.14
CA LEU A 220 -11.87 15.11 32.53
C LEU A 220 -12.14 15.15 31.02
N LEU A 221 -13.14 15.92 30.58
CA LEU A 221 -13.43 16.14 29.16
C LEU A 221 -12.25 16.80 28.44
N GLU A 222 -11.55 17.71 29.12
CA GLU A 222 -10.30 18.29 28.62
C GLU A 222 -9.20 17.27 28.40
N ARG A 223 -9.06 16.33 29.35
CA ARG A 223 -8.09 15.26 29.21
C ARG A 223 -8.49 14.28 28.11
N LEU A 224 -9.78 13.97 28.00
CA LEU A 224 -10.34 13.12 26.96
C LEU A 224 -10.10 13.70 25.56
N TYR A 225 -10.28 15.02 25.37
CA TYR A 225 -9.94 15.69 24.12
C TYR A 225 -8.45 15.54 23.79
N ARG A 226 -7.54 15.80 24.75
CA ARG A 226 -6.09 15.63 24.54
C ARG A 226 -5.68 14.19 24.20
N LEU A 227 -6.38 13.19 24.73
CA LEU A 227 -6.09 11.77 24.47
C LEU A 227 -6.67 11.30 23.14
N SER A 228 -7.84 11.78 22.76
CA SER A 228 -8.55 11.34 21.55
C SER A 228 -8.25 12.18 20.30
N GLY A 229 -7.72 13.39 20.46
CA GLY A 229 -7.61 14.37 19.37
C GLY A 229 -8.97 14.84 18.83
N GLY A 230 -10.07 14.60 19.57
CA GLY A 230 -11.42 14.89 19.10
C GLY A 230 -12.04 13.80 18.22
N THR A 231 -11.35 12.69 17.97
CA THR A 231 -11.86 11.61 17.11
C THR A 231 -12.99 10.82 17.81
N PRO A 232 -14.24 10.83 17.31
CA PRO A 232 -15.39 10.16 17.91
C PRO A 232 -15.14 8.69 18.26
N ARG A 233 -14.52 7.90 17.37
CA ARG A 233 -14.21 6.48 17.64
C ARG A 233 -13.29 6.32 18.85
N LEU A 234 -12.25 7.15 18.98
CA LEU A 234 -11.34 7.09 20.13
C LEU A 234 -12.03 7.57 21.40
N ILE A 235 -12.85 8.63 21.32
CA ILE A 235 -13.67 9.07 22.45
C ILE A 235 -14.55 7.93 22.95
N ASN A 236 -15.23 7.24 22.05
CA ASN A 236 -16.10 6.11 22.39
C ASN A 236 -15.35 4.99 23.11
N VAL A 237 -14.23 4.55 22.53
CA VAL A 237 -13.43 3.46 23.10
C VAL A 237 -12.86 3.85 24.47
N LEU A 238 -12.37 5.08 24.63
CA LEU A 238 -11.86 5.57 25.91
C LEU A 238 -12.96 5.68 26.97
N CYS A 239 -14.13 6.22 26.61
CA CYS A 239 -15.26 6.37 27.51
C CYS A 239 -15.84 5.02 27.95
N ASP A 240 -16.00 4.07 27.02
CA ASP A 240 -16.47 2.71 27.31
C ASP A 240 -15.56 2.00 28.32
N ARG A 241 -14.23 2.04 28.07
CA ARG A 241 -13.23 1.46 28.97
C ARG A 241 -13.18 2.16 30.32
N ALA A 242 -13.30 3.49 30.34
CA ALA A 242 -13.28 4.26 31.57
C ALA A 242 -14.53 4.01 32.43
N LEU A 243 -15.71 3.85 31.82
CA LEU A 243 -16.94 3.47 32.53
C LEU A 243 -16.84 2.06 33.09
N LEU A 244 -16.29 1.10 32.33
CA LEU A 244 -16.04 -0.24 32.84
C LEU A 244 -15.08 -0.21 34.05
N GLY A 245 -14.00 0.57 33.97
CA GLY A 245 -13.06 0.74 35.08
C GLY A 245 -13.69 1.40 36.31
N ALA A 246 -14.55 2.40 36.12
CA ALA A 246 -15.28 3.04 37.22
C ALA A 246 -16.26 2.04 37.89
N TYR A 247 -16.96 1.23 37.10
CA TYR A 247 -17.83 0.16 37.58
C TYR A 247 -17.07 -0.87 38.43
N VAL A 248 -15.93 -1.37 37.94
CA VAL A 248 -15.09 -2.34 38.68
C VAL A 248 -14.58 -1.77 40.00
N GLN A 249 -14.35 -0.46 40.06
CA GLN A 249 -13.90 0.25 41.27
C GLN A 249 -15.06 0.75 42.15
N GLY A 250 -16.32 0.49 41.79
CA GLY A 250 -17.49 0.95 42.54
C GLY A 250 -17.67 2.48 42.56
N LYS A 251 -17.17 3.21 41.55
CA LYS A 251 -17.24 4.66 41.46
C LYS A 251 -18.48 5.13 40.69
N ALA A 252 -19.17 6.13 41.22
CA ALA A 252 -20.35 6.75 40.59
C ALA A 252 -20.02 7.60 39.34
N ALA A 253 -18.76 8.03 39.19
CA ALA A 253 -18.29 8.80 38.04
C ALA A 253 -16.86 8.42 37.69
N VAL A 254 -16.45 8.71 36.46
CA VAL A 254 -15.09 8.49 35.99
C VAL A 254 -14.20 9.61 36.55
N ASP A 255 -13.05 9.22 37.10
CA ASP A 255 -12.00 10.14 37.52
C ASP A 255 -10.79 10.09 36.59
N ARG A 256 -9.82 10.97 36.84
CA ARG A 256 -8.61 11.06 36.02
C ARG A 256 -7.79 9.76 36.03
N PRO A 257 -7.48 9.13 37.20
CA PRO A 257 -6.76 7.86 37.22
C PRO A 257 -7.41 6.76 36.38
N THR A 258 -8.73 6.61 36.46
CA THR A 258 -9.46 5.60 35.68
C THR A 258 -9.37 5.88 34.19
N LEU A 259 -9.50 7.14 33.75
CA LEU A 259 -9.34 7.50 32.34
C LEU A 259 -7.92 7.26 31.82
N GLU A 260 -6.89 7.55 32.61
CA GLU A 260 -5.48 7.28 32.22
C GLU A 260 -5.19 5.78 32.16
N SER A 261 -5.82 4.97 33.02
CA SER A 261 -5.76 3.51 32.91
C SER A 261 -6.40 3.03 31.61
N ALA A 262 -7.61 3.48 31.32
CA ALA A 262 -8.30 3.17 30.07
C ALA A 262 -7.47 3.59 28.84
N ALA A 263 -6.85 4.77 28.87
CA ALA A 263 -5.97 5.21 27.79
C ALA A 263 -4.75 4.31 27.59
N ARG A 264 -4.10 3.87 28.67
CA ARG A 264 -2.96 2.93 28.59
C ARG A 264 -3.37 1.57 28.02
N GLU A 265 -4.55 1.09 28.36
CA GLU A 265 -5.10 -0.14 27.79
C GLU A 265 -5.41 0.00 26.30
N VAL A 266 -5.98 1.13 25.89
CA VAL A 266 -6.38 1.38 24.49
C VAL A 266 -5.18 1.62 23.58
N PHE A 267 -4.19 2.38 24.03
CA PHE A 267 -3.03 2.74 23.20
C PHE A 267 -1.81 1.81 23.40
N GLY A 268 -1.83 0.94 24.41
CA GLY A 268 -0.72 0.04 24.74
C GLY A 268 0.47 0.72 25.46
N PRO A 269 1.43 -0.08 25.97
CA PRO A 269 2.63 0.42 26.65
C PRO A 269 3.60 1.05 25.66
N GLY A 270 3.38 2.34 25.37
CA GLY A 270 4.18 3.13 24.42
C GLY A 270 3.64 4.54 24.24
N HIS A 271 2.36 4.77 24.55
CA HIS A 271 1.74 6.09 24.52
C HIS A 271 2.10 6.94 25.74
N ARG A 272 3.40 7.15 25.98
CA ARG A 272 3.83 8.27 26.82
C ARG A 272 3.54 9.53 26.01
N SER A 273 2.60 10.34 26.51
CA SER A 273 2.40 11.68 25.99
C SER A 273 3.77 12.32 25.84
N ARG A 274 4.14 12.73 24.63
CA ARG A 274 5.21 13.70 24.44
C ARG A 274 4.79 14.94 25.23
N ALA A 275 5.20 15.01 26.50
CA ALA A 275 5.31 16.29 27.16
C ALA A 275 6.23 17.11 26.25
N PRO A 276 5.90 18.37 25.95
CA PRO A 276 6.75 19.17 25.10
C PRO A 276 8.10 19.26 25.79
N ALA A 277 9.16 18.76 25.13
CA ALA A 277 10.54 18.80 25.62
C ALA A 277 10.98 20.22 26.04
N ALA A 278 10.24 21.24 25.60
CA ALA A 278 10.35 22.63 26.02
C ALA A 278 10.24 22.86 27.54
N VAL A 279 9.41 22.10 28.29
CA VAL A 279 9.25 22.33 29.75
C VAL A 279 10.43 21.74 30.54
N ALA A 280 10.96 20.59 30.12
CA ALA A 280 12.16 20.01 30.71
C ALA A 280 13.41 20.85 30.37
N ALA A 281 13.48 21.40 29.16
CA ALA A 281 14.54 22.32 28.74
C ALA A 281 14.48 23.64 29.52
N ALA A 282 13.29 24.22 29.75
CA ALA A 282 13.13 25.45 30.52
C ALA A 282 13.57 25.28 31.98
N LEU A 283 13.21 24.16 32.63
CA LEU A 283 13.66 23.86 33.99
C LEU A 283 15.18 23.63 34.06
N GLY A 284 15.77 22.99 33.05
CA GLY A 284 17.22 22.80 32.95
C GLY A 284 17.99 24.12 32.79
N VAL A 285 17.49 25.04 31.97
CA VAL A 285 18.10 26.37 31.77
C VAL A 285 18.00 27.22 33.04
N THR A 286 16.87 27.18 33.76
CA THR A 286 16.75 27.90 35.04
C THR A 286 17.66 27.33 36.13
N LEU A 287 17.89 26.01 36.15
CA LEU A 287 18.78 25.37 37.13
C LEU A 287 20.25 25.71 36.84
N LEU A 288 20.65 25.71 35.56
CA LEU A 288 22.00 26.07 35.13
C LEU A 288 22.30 27.56 35.34
N ALA A 289 21.33 28.45 35.09
CA ALA A 289 21.45 29.86 35.38
C ALA A 289 21.58 30.11 36.90
N GLY A 290 20.78 29.42 37.72
CA GLY A 290 20.90 29.48 39.17
C GLY A 290 22.28 29.04 39.67
N LEU A 291 22.79 27.90 39.19
CA LEU A 291 24.12 27.39 39.56
C LEU A 291 25.27 28.31 39.09
N ALA A 292 25.15 28.93 37.91
CA ALA A 292 26.15 29.89 37.43
C ALA A 292 26.18 31.18 38.27
N THR A 293 25.02 31.69 38.70
CA THR A 293 24.96 32.87 39.57
C THR A 293 25.54 32.60 40.97
N VAL A 294 25.27 31.43 41.55
CA VAL A 294 25.84 31.03 42.84
C VAL A 294 27.34 30.76 42.71
N GLY A 295 27.79 30.14 41.62
CA GLY A 295 29.21 29.94 41.34
C GLY A 295 29.99 31.24 41.18
N TRP A 296 29.41 32.26 40.53
CA TRP A 296 30.04 33.57 40.38
C TRP A 296 30.19 34.33 41.71
N GLN A 297 29.26 34.15 42.64
CA GLN A 297 29.32 34.83 43.94
C GLN A 297 30.21 34.13 44.98
N LEU A 298 30.61 32.88 44.72
CA LEU A 298 31.42 32.09 45.65
C LEU A 298 32.89 31.91 45.21
N VAL A 299 33.31 32.44 44.05
CA VAL A 299 34.73 32.44 43.65
C VAL A 299 35.41 33.70 44.18
N PRO A 300 36.36 33.60 45.13
CA PRO A 300 37.10 34.76 45.62
C PRO A 300 38.01 35.32 44.53
N ALA A 301 38.12 36.66 44.49
CA ALA A 301 38.70 37.43 43.40
C ALA A 301 40.25 37.43 43.20
N PRO A 302 41.08 36.50 43.71
CA PRO A 302 42.46 36.42 43.24
C PRO A 302 42.86 35.01 42.75
N LEU A 303 42.32 34.57 41.61
CA LEU A 303 42.85 33.40 40.88
C LEU A 303 43.04 33.59 39.36
N PHE A 304 42.74 34.79 38.83
CA PHE A 304 42.98 35.11 37.41
C PHE A 304 44.35 35.73 37.10
N ALA A 305 45.26 35.80 38.07
CA ALA A 305 46.60 36.40 37.91
C ALA A 305 47.75 35.41 37.69
N ALA A 306 47.53 34.09 37.74
CA ALA A 306 48.60 33.08 37.73
C ALA A 306 48.76 32.28 36.41
N GLY A 307 48.06 32.66 35.33
CA GLY A 307 48.11 31.91 34.05
C GLY A 307 48.80 32.62 32.88
N ARG A 308 49.04 33.93 32.96
CA ARG A 308 49.58 34.74 31.85
C ARG A 308 51.12 34.77 31.74
N GLY A 309 51.85 34.09 32.63
CA GLY A 309 53.32 34.12 32.65
C GLY A 309 54.04 32.89 32.09
N ALA A 310 53.31 31.84 31.66
CA ALA A 310 53.90 30.52 31.40
C ALA A 310 53.85 30.04 29.94
N LEU A 311 53.42 30.88 28.98
CA LEU A 311 53.33 30.51 27.56
C LEU A 311 54.15 31.41 26.62
N ASP A 312 54.88 32.40 27.13
CA ASP A 312 55.75 33.28 26.34
C ASP A 312 57.19 32.75 26.16
N SER A 313 57.54 31.57 26.71
CA SER A 313 58.93 31.07 26.73
C SER A 313 59.17 29.74 25.99
N ARG A 314 58.21 29.23 25.21
CA ARG A 314 58.37 27.92 24.52
C ARG A 314 58.08 27.86 23.03
N LEU A 315 58.10 28.98 22.30
CA LEU A 315 58.04 28.96 20.82
C LEU A 315 59.06 29.86 20.10
N ALA A 316 60.07 30.39 20.81
CA ALA A 316 61.25 30.93 20.15
C ALA A 316 62.25 29.80 19.84
N ALA A 317 62.13 29.19 18.65
CA ALA A 317 63.19 28.57 17.83
C ALA A 317 62.67 27.35 17.05
N ALA A 318 62.23 27.55 15.81
CA ALA A 318 62.74 26.88 14.60
C ALA A 318 61.73 27.00 13.42
N PRO A 319 62.20 27.13 12.16
CA PRO A 319 61.51 27.88 11.11
C PRO A 319 60.74 27.03 10.08
N LEU A 320 59.75 27.66 9.42
CA LEU A 320 59.03 27.25 8.19
C LEU A 320 59.94 27.28 6.94
N PRO A 321 59.65 26.58 5.82
CA PRO A 321 58.77 27.10 4.73
C PRO A 321 58.04 25.96 3.93
N ALA A 322 57.12 26.13 2.97
CA ALA A 322 56.50 27.26 2.25
C ALA A 322 55.21 26.78 1.54
N ASP A 323 54.35 27.76 1.21
CA ASP A 323 53.42 27.85 0.07
C ASP A 323 52.27 26.85 -0.11
N ALA A 324 51.05 27.31 0.24
CA ALA A 324 50.04 27.66 -0.78
C ALA A 324 48.86 28.41 -0.13
N THR A 325 48.61 29.61 -0.64
CA THR A 325 47.56 30.57 -0.26
C THR A 325 46.16 30.16 -0.74
N PRO A 326 45.09 30.68 -0.12
CA PRO A 326 43.71 30.23 -0.28
C PRO A 326 42.92 31.12 -1.27
N PRO A 327 41.62 30.83 -1.50
CA PRO A 327 40.67 31.92 -1.49
C PRO A 327 39.40 31.67 -0.64
N PRO A 328 38.79 32.74 -0.11
CA PRO A 328 37.64 32.66 0.79
C PRO A 328 36.30 32.94 0.10
N SER A 329 35.25 32.37 0.72
CA SER A 329 34.02 33.01 1.21
C SER A 329 33.26 34.02 0.32
N SER A 330 31.98 33.74 0.11
CA SER A 330 30.93 34.78 0.23
C SER A 330 29.55 34.19 0.55
N ALA A 331 28.83 34.95 1.37
CA ALA A 331 27.48 34.75 1.89
C ALA A 331 26.39 35.22 0.87
N PRO A 332 25.09 35.01 1.15
CA PRO A 332 24.03 34.99 0.12
C PRO A 332 23.11 36.23 0.06
N LEU A 333 22.60 36.47 -1.17
CA LEU A 333 21.26 36.95 -1.65
C LEU A 333 20.59 38.19 -1.01
N PRO A 334 19.93 39.11 -1.79
CA PRO A 334 18.60 38.85 -2.40
C PRO A 334 18.19 39.64 -3.69
N VAL A 335 17.06 39.19 -4.27
CA VAL A 335 16.07 39.76 -5.28
C VAL A 335 15.90 41.31 -5.22
N PRO A 336 15.44 42.12 -6.24
CA PRO A 336 14.32 41.87 -7.19
C PRO A 336 14.24 42.65 -8.57
N ALA A 337 13.12 42.47 -9.29
CA ALA A 337 12.30 43.44 -10.07
C ALA A 337 12.74 44.08 -11.44
N THR A 338 11.90 43.79 -12.46
CA THR A 338 11.30 44.67 -13.52
C THR A 338 12.09 45.77 -14.26
N GLY A 339 11.99 45.78 -15.61
CA GLY A 339 12.00 47.01 -16.43
C GLY A 339 12.63 46.91 -17.85
N VAL A 340 11.80 47.01 -18.88
CA VAL A 340 12.07 47.23 -20.34
C VAL A 340 12.36 48.75 -20.56
N PRO A 341 13.06 49.33 -21.60
CA PRO A 341 12.98 49.08 -23.08
C PRO A 341 14.24 49.30 -23.98
N GLY A 342 14.13 48.93 -25.28
CA GLY A 342 14.82 49.54 -26.45
C GLY A 342 15.89 48.67 -27.13
N ARG A 343 15.66 48.01 -28.28
CA ARG A 343 15.59 48.41 -29.71
C ARG A 343 16.93 48.29 -30.49
N ASP A 344 16.81 47.62 -31.65
CA ASP A 344 17.70 47.59 -32.84
C ASP A 344 19.05 46.85 -32.63
N GLU A 345 19.51 45.87 -33.43
CA GLU A 345 19.67 45.81 -34.88
C GLU A 345 20.01 44.36 -35.37
N LYS A 346 19.42 43.99 -36.52
CA LYS A 346 19.86 43.07 -37.60
C LYS A 346 20.49 41.66 -37.37
N PRO A 347 20.03 40.65 -38.15
CA PRO A 347 20.65 39.33 -38.29
C PRO A 347 21.66 39.26 -39.46
N VAL A 348 22.74 38.50 -39.29
CA VAL A 348 23.70 38.16 -40.36
C VAL A 348 23.90 36.64 -40.42
N GLN A 349 23.28 36.01 -41.41
CA GLN A 349 23.88 35.00 -42.30
C GLN A 349 24.35 35.78 -43.55
N PRO A 350 25.35 35.36 -44.38
CA PRO A 350 25.29 34.13 -45.22
C PRO A 350 26.74 33.63 -45.64
N PRO A 351 27.05 33.05 -46.84
CA PRO A 351 26.69 31.73 -47.42
C PRO A 351 27.89 31.02 -48.16
N PRO A 352 27.80 30.36 -49.36
CA PRO A 352 28.29 28.99 -49.58
C PRO A 352 29.31 28.87 -50.77
N SER A 353 29.69 27.65 -51.16
CA SER A 353 30.34 27.41 -52.47
C SER A 353 30.32 25.95 -52.95
N THR A 354 29.80 25.76 -54.17
CA THR A 354 30.03 24.68 -55.17
C THR A 354 30.90 25.25 -56.32
N PRO A 355 31.17 24.55 -57.44
CA PRO A 355 31.87 23.29 -57.75
C PRO A 355 33.12 23.55 -58.65
N PRO A 356 33.83 22.53 -59.24
CA PRO A 356 33.78 22.32 -60.71
C PRO A 356 33.99 20.83 -61.17
N THR A 357 33.32 20.35 -62.23
CA THR A 357 33.71 20.18 -63.67
C THR A 357 34.51 18.90 -64.04
N THR A 358 33.94 18.12 -64.98
CA THR A 358 34.45 16.90 -65.65
C THR A 358 35.41 17.20 -66.83
N PRO A 359 36.31 16.27 -67.24
CA PRO A 359 36.18 15.57 -68.54
C PRO A 359 36.80 14.13 -68.55
N PRO A 360 37.03 13.44 -69.69
CA PRO A 360 36.07 12.68 -70.50
C PRO A 360 36.34 11.14 -70.52
N THR A 361 35.41 10.42 -71.17
CA THR A 361 35.32 8.98 -71.47
C THR A 361 36.59 8.30 -71.99
N GLN A 362 36.89 7.10 -71.46
CA GLN A 362 37.51 5.99 -72.22
C GLN A 362 36.78 4.68 -71.91
N GLU A 363 36.31 4.01 -72.96
CA GLU A 363 35.90 2.61 -72.96
C GLU A 363 37.08 1.72 -72.55
N HIS A 364 36.86 0.84 -71.58
CA HIS A 364 37.68 -0.35 -71.41
C HIS A 364 36.79 -1.56 -71.12
N GLU A 365 36.91 -2.51 -72.04
CA GLU A 365 36.33 -3.85 -72.09
C GLU A 365 36.63 -4.65 -70.80
N PRO A 366 35.70 -5.46 -70.27
CA PRO A 366 35.99 -6.31 -69.12
C PRO A 366 36.84 -7.53 -69.54
N PRO A 367 37.99 -7.81 -68.88
CA PRO A 367 38.69 -9.08 -69.00
C PRO A 367 38.05 -10.16 -68.08
N PRO A 368 38.34 -11.45 -68.28
CA PRO A 368 37.39 -12.53 -68.10
C PRO A 368 37.13 -12.88 -66.63
N GLU A 369 35.89 -13.30 -66.36
CA GLU A 369 35.49 -13.92 -65.10
C GLU A 369 36.28 -15.22 -64.87
N THR A 370 37.20 -15.19 -63.90
CA THR A 370 37.69 -16.40 -63.25
C THR A 370 36.63 -16.84 -62.23
N PRO A 371 36.20 -18.12 -62.22
CA PRO A 371 35.15 -18.57 -61.30
C PRO A 371 35.57 -18.37 -59.84
N LEU A 372 34.87 -17.47 -59.14
CA LEU A 372 34.95 -17.39 -57.68
C LEU A 372 34.20 -18.58 -57.11
N GLU A 373 34.98 -19.48 -56.52
CA GLU A 373 34.52 -20.56 -55.66
C GLU A 373 33.62 -19.96 -54.56
N PRO A 374 32.38 -20.47 -54.37
CA PRO A 374 31.47 -19.91 -53.38
C PRO A 374 32.07 -20.06 -51.98
N PRO A 375 31.94 -19.04 -51.11
CA PRO A 375 32.36 -19.17 -49.72
C PRO A 375 31.64 -20.35 -49.08
N ALA A 376 32.42 -21.15 -48.34
CA ALA A 376 31.97 -22.34 -47.64
C ALA A 376 30.68 -22.05 -46.84
N PRO A 377 29.73 -22.99 -46.82
CA PRO A 377 28.48 -22.80 -46.11
C PRO A 377 28.79 -22.52 -44.64
N GLU A 378 28.40 -21.32 -44.19
CA GLU A 378 28.23 -21.03 -42.77
C GLU A 378 27.40 -22.19 -42.19
N PRO A 379 27.81 -22.79 -41.05
CA PRO A 379 27.04 -23.86 -40.47
C PRO A 379 25.63 -23.35 -40.25
N LEU A 380 24.66 -23.92 -40.97
CA LEU A 380 23.24 -23.68 -40.74
C LEU A 380 23.02 -23.94 -39.25
N GLU A 381 22.84 -22.86 -38.48
CA GLU A 381 22.30 -22.98 -37.14
C GLU A 381 21.02 -23.80 -37.30
N PRO A 382 20.87 -24.90 -36.52
CA PRO A 382 19.70 -25.75 -36.67
C PRO A 382 18.45 -24.87 -36.54
N PRO A 383 17.40 -25.13 -37.35
CA PRO A 383 16.18 -24.34 -37.29
C PRO A 383 15.73 -24.31 -35.84
N VAL A 384 15.78 -23.11 -35.25
CA VAL A 384 15.41 -22.89 -33.87
C VAL A 384 13.93 -23.22 -33.81
N GLU A 385 13.56 -24.32 -33.15
CA GLU A 385 12.15 -24.61 -32.87
C GLU A 385 11.55 -23.36 -32.21
N ASP A 386 10.76 -22.62 -32.98
CA ASP A 386 10.07 -21.44 -32.48
C ASP A 386 9.18 -21.88 -31.33
N VAL A 387 9.20 -21.11 -30.24
CA VAL A 387 8.30 -21.35 -29.11
C VAL A 387 6.89 -20.96 -29.57
N ALA A 388 6.23 -21.88 -30.28
CA ALA A 388 4.88 -21.69 -30.78
C ALA A 388 3.95 -21.45 -29.60
N GLY A 389 3.31 -20.28 -29.59
CA GLY A 389 2.28 -19.93 -28.63
C GLY A 389 1.04 -20.81 -28.80
N PRO A 390 0.17 -20.87 -27.79
CA PRO A 390 -1.09 -21.59 -27.90
C PRO A 390 -2.05 -20.93 -28.92
N ALA A 391 -3.02 -21.70 -29.41
CA ALA A 391 -4.07 -21.17 -30.29
C ALA A 391 -4.87 -20.07 -29.59
N THR A 392 -5.21 -19.01 -30.32
CA THR A 392 -5.80 -17.75 -29.82
C THR A 392 -7.17 -17.89 -29.14
N GLU A 393 -7.87 -19.01 -29.33
CA GLU A 393 -9.23 -19.24 -28.81
C GLU A 393 -9.26 -19.69 -27.33
N ASP A 394 -8.12 -20.06 -26.74
CA ASP A 394 -8.05 -20.67 -25.40
C ASP A 394 -7.22 -19.88 -24.38
N HIS A 395 -6.96 -18.58 -24.59
CA HIS A 395 -5.97 -17.79 -23.81
C HIS A 395 -6.14 -17.87 -22.28
N TRP A 396 -7.38 -17.97 -21.78
CA TRP A 396 -7.70 -18.10 -20.35
C TRP A 396 -7.38 -19.49 -19.76
N LEU A 397 -7.45 -20.55 -20.58
CA LEU A 397 -7.12 -21.91 -20.17
C LEU A 397 -5.61 -22.07 -19.91
N HIS A 398 -4.80 -21.21 -20.53
CA HIS A 398 -3.33 -21.28 -20.52
C HIS A 398 -2.69 -20.67 -19.28
N GLU A 399 -3.25 -19.58 -18.74
CA GLU A 399 -2.75 -18.99 -17.49
C GLU A 399 -2.95 -19.96 -16.32
N ALA A 400 -4.13 -20.56 -16.21
CA ALA A 400 -4.45 -21.59 -15.22
C ALA A 400 -3.50 -22.80 -15.33
N GLN A 401 -3.07 -23.18 -16.54
CA GLN A 401 -2.18 -24.32 -16.77
C GLN A 401 -0.71 -24.02 -16.43
N ALA A 402 -0.19 -22.84 -16.77
CA ALA A 402 1.17 -22.43 -16.38
C ALA A 402 1.30 -22.41 -14.84
N VAL A 403 0.28 -21.85 -14.20
CA VAL A 403 0.08 -21.84 -12.76
C VAL A 403 0.07 -23.28 -12.20
N ARG A 404 -0.81 -24.17 -12.70
CA ARG A 404 -0.87 -25.58 -12.28
C ARG A 404 0.45 -26.31 -12.43
N ALA A 405 1.21 -26.05 -13.50
CA ALA A 405 2.51 -26.67 -13.73
C ALA A 405 3.55 -26.30 -12.67
N LEU A 406 3.55 -25.04 -12.22
CA LEU A 406 4.41 -24.59 -11.14
C LEU A 406 4.04 -25.27 -9.81
N PHE A 407 2.74 -25.40 -9.52
CA PHE A 407 2.25 -25.99 -8.27
C PHE A 407 2.34 -27.51 -8.21
N GLY A 408 2.18 -28.19 -9.35
CA GLY A 408 2.42 -29.62 -9.48
C GLY A 408 3.86 -30.00 -9.14
N HIS A 409 4.83 -29.14 -9.48
CA HIS A 409 6.23 -29.33 -9.11
C HIS A 409 6.47 -29.18 -7.59
N TRP A 410 5.71 -28.33 -6.90
CA TRP A 410 5.84 -28.07 -5.47
C TRP A 410 5.03 -29.03 -4.58
N GLN A 411 4.30 -29.99 -5.17
CA GLN A 411 3.41 -30.94 -4.47
C GLN A 411 2.40 -30.27 -3.52
N ALA A 412 2.02 -29.01 -3.81
CA ALA A 412 1.10 -28.24 -2.98
C ALA A 412 -0.36 -28.54 -3.36
N ALA A 413 -1.18 -28.92 -2.38
CA ALA A 413 -2.61 -29.18 -2.58
C ALA A 413 -3.38 -27.85 -2.71
N ILE A 414 -3.45 -27.32 -3.93
CA ILE A 414 -4.12 -26.05 -4.24
C ILE A 414 -5.46 -26.32 -4.94
N ARG A 415 -6.51 -25.57 -4.57
CA ARG A 415 -7.82 -25.61 -5.23
C ARG A 415 -7.73 -24.91 -6.58
N GLN A 416 -7.70 -25.68 -7.66
CA GLN A 416 -7.70 -25.28 -9.08
C GLN A 416 -7.95 -23.78 -9.36
N PRO A 417 -6.91 -22.93 -9.33
CA PRO A 417 -7.06 -21.51 -9.67
C PRO A 417 -7.27 -21.34 -11.18
N SER A 418 -8.12 -20.38 -11.54
CA SER A 418 -8.47 -20.05 -12.94
C SER A 418 -7.51 -19.02 -13.57
N ASP A 419 -6.73 -18.31 -12.75
CA ASP A 419 -5.84 -17.22 -13.16
C ASP A 419 -4.61 -17.12 -12.23
N LEU A 420 -3.62 -16.32 -12.64
CA LEU A 420 -2.41 -16.07 -11.86
C LEU A 420 -2.69 -15.30 -10.57
N ASP A 421 -3.68 -14.40 -10.56
CA ASP A 421 -4.06 -13.60 -9.38
C ASP A 421 -4.74 -14.44 -8.30
N GLY A 422 -5.67 -15.34 -8.66
CA GLY A 422 -6.27 -16.32 -7.77
C GLY A 422 -5.23 -17.29 -7.21
N ALA A 423 -4.29 -17.73 -8.04
CA ALA A 423 -3.19 -18.55 -7.59
C ALA A 423 -2.27 -17.82 -6.60
N CYS A 424 -1.86 -16.59 -6.89
CA CYS A 424 -1.06 -15.79 -5.97
C CYS A 424 -1.77 -15.59 -4.62
N ARG A 425 -3.08 -15.32 -4.61
CA ARG A 425 -3.88 -15.18 -3.36
C ARG A 425 -3.89 -16.46 -2.53
N GLN A 426 -4.10 -17.61 -3.16
CA GLN A 426 -4.13 -18.89 -2.45
C GLN A 426 -2.76 -19.29 -1.90
N VAL A 427 -1.70 -18.85 -2.55
CA VAL A 427 -0.31 -19.06 -2.15
C VAL A 427 0.08 -18.13 -1.00
N GLU A 428 -0.47 -16.92 -0.96
CA GLU A 428 -0.36 -16.01 0.19
C GLU A 428 -1.02 -16.58 1.45
N GLU A 429 -2.14 -17.30 1.32
CA GLU A 429 -2.75 -18.06 2.44
C GLU A 429 -1.81 -19.17 2.97
N MET A 430 -0.93 -19.70 2.12
CA MET A 430 0.06 -20.72 2.44
C MET A 430 1.41 -20.14 2.89
N SER A 431 1.46 -18.86 3.28
CA SER A 431 2.69 -18.15 3.73
C SER A 431 3.79 -18.07 2.67
N LEU A 432 3.43 -18.14 1.40
CA LEU A 432 4.28 -17.88 0.25
C LEU A 432 3.95 -16.49 -0.31
N ARG A 433 4.92 -15.79 -0.89
CA ARG A 433 4.72 -14.51 -1.58
C ARG A 433 4.83 -14.72 -3.07
N CYS A 434 3.89 -14.13 -3.80
CA CYS A 434 3.95 -14.01 -5.24
C CYS A 434 4.71 -12.72 -5.59
N LEU A 435 5.98 -12.83 -5.97
CA LEU A 435 6.81 -11.70 -6.36
C LEU A 435 6.76 -11.53 -7.87
N ARG A 436 6.13 -10.45 -8.33
CA ARG A 436 6.14 -10.03 -9.74
C ARG A 436 7.30 -9.08 -9.96
N GLN A 437 8.21 -9.42 -10.86
CA GLN A 437 9.40 -8.64 -11.12
C GLN A 437 9.64 -8.50 -12.63
N GLN A 438 10.40 -7.48 -12.98
CA GLN A 438 10.83 -7.22 -14.35
C GLN A 438 12.33 -6.98 -14.34
N VAL A 439 13.05 -7.67 -15.22
CA VAL A 439 14.49 -7.54 -15.40
C VAL A 439 14.82 -7.50 -16.89
N ASP A 440 16.07 -7.14 -17.22
CA ASP A 440 16.57 -7.26 -18.59
C ASP A 440 16.44 -8.72 -19.06
N PRO A 441 15.81 -8.99 -20.23
CA PRO A 441 15.71 -10.32 -20.80
C PRO A 441 17.06 -11.08 -20.85
N GLN A 442 18.18 -10.39 -21.06
CA GLN A 442 19.52 -11.00 -21.06
C GLN A 442 19.90 -11.62 -19.70
N SER A 443 19.27 -11.20 -18.61
CA SER A 443 19.49 -11.71 -17.24
C SER A 443 18.75 -13.02 -16.94
N LEU A 444 18.10 -13.65 -17.93
CA LEU A 444 17.39 -14.92 -17.75
C LEU A 444 18.30 -16.03 -17.20
N ALA A 445 19.57 -16.04 -17.60
CA ALA A 445 20.55 -17.02 -17.16
C ALA A 445 20.85 -16.95 -15.64
N SER A 446 20.65 -15.79 -15.01
CA SER A 446 20.92 -15.58 -13.57
C SER A 446 19.72 -15.84 -12.66
N LEU A 447 18.51 -16.04 -13.20
CA LEU A 447 17.30 -16.25 -12.38
C LEU A 447 17.14 -17.73 -11.98
N PRO A 448 16.77 -18.04 -10.72
CA PRO A 448 16.61 -19.43 -10.27
C PRO A 448 15.25 -20.02 -10.68
N PRO A 449 15.18 -21.12 -11.46
CA PRO A 449 13.91 -21.85 -11.65
C PRO A 449 13.44 -22.51 -10.32
N PRO A 450 12.13 -22.77 -10.14
CA PRO A 450 11.07 -22.60 -11.11
C PRO A 450 10.39 -21.21 -11.07
N LEU A 451 10.05 -20.67 -12.25
CA LEU A 451 9.49 -19.32 -12.42
C LEU A 451 8.40 -19.33 -13.48
N ILE A 452 7.43 -18.43 -13.37
CA ILE A 452 6.48 -18.15 -14.46
C ILE A 452 7.03 -16.98 -15.28
N LEU A 453 7.18 -17.17 -16.57
CA LEU A 453 7.69 -16.19 -17.53
C LEU A 453 6.56 -15.70 -18.43
N GLU A 454 6.58 -14.42 -18.79
CA GLU A 454 5.68 -13.87 -19.79
C GLU A 454 6.39 -13.73 -21.15
N LEU A 455 5.99 -14.58 -22.10
CA LEU A 455 6.60 -14.72 -23.42
C LEU A 455 5.76 -14.02 -24.48
N ALA A 456 6.42 -13.40 -25.44
CA ALA A 456 5.80 -12.84 -26.64
C ALA A 456 6.01 -13.80 -27.82
N PRO A 457 4.95 -14.41 -28.39
CA PRO A 457 5.05 -15.24 -29.58
C PRO A 457 5.41 -14.40 -30.83
N ALA A 458 5.71 -15.08 -31.94
CA ALA A 458 5.92 -14.42 -33.25
C ALA A 458 4.65 -13.80 -33.79
N ASP A 459 3.55 -14.57 -33.70
CA ASP A 459 2.22 -14.17 -34.12
C ASP A 459 1.25 -14.44 -32.96
N GLY A 460 0.74 -13.38 -32.34
CA GLY A 460 -0.28 -13.45 -31.30
C GLY A 460 0.01 -12.68 -30.01
N PRO A 461 -0.96 -12.67 -29.07
CA PRO A 461 -0.82 -12.01 -27.77
C PRO A 461 0.20 -12.72 -26.85
N PRO A 462 0.81 -12.01 -25.89
CA PRO A 462 1.74 -12.60 -24.93
C PRO A 462 1.06 -13.65 -24.06
N PHE A 463 1.81 -14.68 -23.66
CA PHE A 463 1.31 -15.81 -22.87
C PHE A 463 2.28 -16.18 -21.74
N LEU A 464 1.76 -16.89 -20.72
CA LEU A 464 2.53 -17.35 -19.58
C LEU A 464 3.10 -18.75 -19.82
N ALA A 465 4.37 -18.95 -19.44
CA ALA A 465 5.05 -20.23 -19.51
C ALA A 465 5.82 -20.50 -18.21
N THR A 466 5.81 -21.74 -17.73
CA THR A 466 6.52 -22.10 -16.49
C THR A 466 7.87 -22.71 -16.80
N LEU A 467 8.94 -22.04 -16.40
CA LEU A 467 10.30 -22.57 -16.47
C LEU A 467 10.53 -23.54 -15.31
N LEU A 468 10.72 -24.83 -15.61
CA LEU A 468 10.94 -25.87 -14.62
C LEU A 468 12.42 -26.12 -14.34
N VAL A 469 13.20 -26.29 -15.40
CA VAL A 469 14.63 -26.62 -15.31
C VAL A 469 15.38 -25.88 -16.41
N ARG A 470 16.57 -25.40 -16.07
CA ARG A 470 17.54 -24.85 -17.03
C ARG A 470 18.83 -25.66 -16.93
N ASP A 471 19.30 -26.19 -18.04
CA ASP A 471 20.55 -26.96 -18.13
C ASP A 471 21.34 -26.50 -19.35
N LYS A 472 22.68 -26.43 -19.25
CA LYS A 472 23.65 -25.85 -20.20
C LYS A 472 23.11 -25.57 -21.62
N GLY A 473 22.52 -24.37 -21.81
CA GLY A 473 22.04 -23.87 -23.11
C GLY A 473 20.60 -24.23 -23.50
N GLN A 474 19.91 -25.06 -22.71
CA GLN A 474 18.51 -25.46 -22.89
C GLN A 474 17.64 -25.15 -21.67
N ALA A 475 16.34 -24.96 -21.93
CA ALA A 475 15.32 -24.71 -20.93
C ALA A 475 14.14 -25.67 -21.13
N ARG A 476 13.58 -26.19 -20.03
CA ARG A 476 12.33 -26.97 -20.03
C ARG A 476 11.21 -26.05 -19.55
N LEU A 477 10.29 -25.76 -20.45
CA LEU A 477 9.12 -24.92 -20.20
C LEU A 477 7.87 -25.78 -20.19
N VAL A 478 6.87 -25.37 -19.41
CA VAL A 478 5.50 -25.83 -19.57
C VAL A 478 4.69 -24.74 -20.23
N VAL A 479 4.16 -25.06 -21.41
CA VAL A 479 3.27 -24.21 -22.21
C VAL A 479 2.04 -25.03 -22.51
N ALA A 480 0.85 -24.51 -22.25
CA ALA A 480 -0.41 -25.23 -22.49
C ALA A 480 -0.51 -26.61 -21.78
N GLY A 481 0.19 -26.79 -20.65
CA GLY A 481 0.25 -28.08 -19.94
C GLY A 481 1.25 -29.10 -20.51
N GLU A 482 1.91 -28.81 -21.63
CA GLU A 482 2.92 -29.67 -22.24
C GLU A 482 4.34 -29.22 -21.88
N VAL A 483 5.22 -30.18 -21.56
CA VAL A 483 6.64 -29.89 -21.30
C VAL A 483 7.37 -29.81 -22.64
N ARG A 484 7.87 -28.63 -22.98
CA ARG A 484 8.69 -28.38 -24.19
C ARG A 484 10.14 -28.09 -23.82
N LYS A 485 11.06 -28.63 -24.61
CA LYS A 485 12.48 -28.28 -24.53
C LYS A 485 12.76 -27.19 -25.55
N VAL A 486 13.38 -26.09 -25.11
CA VAL A 486 13.69 -24.96 -25.99
C VAL A 486 15.13 -24.50 -25.76
N ALA A 487 15.75 -23.95 -26.81
CA ALA A 487 17.06 -23.33 -26.68
C ALA A 487 16.96 -22.06 -25.80
N LEU A 488 17.88 -21.89 -24.86
CA LEU A 488 17.87 -20.75 -23.95
C LEU A 488 18.00 -19.42 -24.71
N ALA A 489 18.79 -19.38 -25.78
CA ALA A 489 18.91 -18.20 -26.65
C ALA A 489 17.58 -17.83 -27.32
N ALA A 490 16.78 -18.81 -27.73
CA ALA A 490 15.46 -18.59 -28.31
C ALA A 490 14.49 -18.02 -27.26
N LEU A 491 14.50 -18.60 -26.06
CA LEU A 491 13.68 -18.15 -24.94
C LEU A 491 14.02 -16.71 -24.52
N THR A 492 15.31 -16.38 -24.40
CA THR A 492 15.78 -15.04 -24.04
C THR A 492 15.31 -13.97 -25.04
N ARG A 493 15.28 -14.29 -26.35
CA ARG A 493 14.80 -13.35 -27.39
C ARG A 493 13.29 -13.09 -27.34
N ARG A 494 12.50 -14.07 -26.86
CA ARG A 494 11.04 -14.02 -26.83
C ARG A 494 10.48 -13.59 -25.48
N TRP A 495 11.30 -13.57 -24.45
CA TRP A 495 10.87 -13.22 -23.10
C TRP A 495 10.82 -11.70 -22.91
N SER A 496 9.70 -11.21 -22.38
CA SER A 496 9.48 -9.77 -22.14
C SER A 496 10.26 -9.19 -20.96
N GLY A 497 11.03 -10.02 -20.24
CA GLY A 497 11.73 -9.65 -19.00
C GLY A 497 10.84 -9.70 -17.75
N ARG A 498 9.53 -9.91 -17.90
CA ARG A 498 8.57 -10.05 -16.79
C ARG A 498 8.47 -11.49 -16.32
N TYR A 499 8.59 -11.70 -15.01
CA TYR A 499 8.43 -13.01 -14.38
C TYR A 499 7.73 -12.94 -13.03
N VAL A 500 7.19 -14.08 -12.62
CA VAL A 500 6.65 -14.29 -11.27
C VAL A 500 7.45 -15.38 -10.57
N LEU A 501 7.99 -15.01 -9.41
CA LEU A 501 8.68 -15.88 -8.48
C LEU A 501 7.79 -16.14 -7.26
N LEU A 502 7.66 -17.42 -6.90
CA LEU A 502 7.09 -17.78 -5.60
C LEU A 502 8.21 -17.89 -4.59
N GLN A 503 8.20 -17.00 -3.59
CA GLN A 503 9.20 -17.00 -2.52
C GLN A 503 8.52 -17.23 -1.17
N GLN A 504 9.09 -18.08 -0.31
CA GLN A 504 8.58 -18.22 1.06
C GLN A 504 8.67 -16.87 1.80
N ALA A 505 7.56 -16.42 2.40
CA ALA A 505 7.59 -15.25 3.26
C ALA A 505 8.51 -15.59 4.45
N PRO A 506 9.55 -14.80 4.74
CA PRO A 506 10.26 -14.99 6.00
C PRO A 506 9.25 -14.76 7.14
N LEU A 507 9.25 -15.65 8.13
CA LEU A 507 8.48 -15.53 9.38
C LEU A 507 8.41 -14.07 9.83
N ALA A 508 7.25 -13.63 10.33
CA ALA A 508 7.12 -12.31 10.92
C ALA A 508 8.22 -12.14 11.99
N ARG A 509 9.30 -11.41 11.67
CA ARG A 509 10.61 -11.37 12.37
C ARG A 509 10.55 -10.99 13.86
N SER A 510 9.36 -10.75 14.40
CA SER A 510 9.09 -10.25 15.74
C SER A 510 8.33 -11.22 16.65
N ARG A 511 7.94 -12.42 16.17
CA ARG A 511 7.20 -13.40 16.99
C ARG A 511 8.11 -14.55 17.43
N ARG A 512 8.33 -14.68 18.74
CA ARG A 512 8.97 -15.87 19.34
C ARG A 512 7.95 -17.01 19.39
N LEU A 513 8.31 -18.17 18.86
CA LEU A 513 7.44 -19.37 18.95
C LEU A 513 7.92 -20.24 20.11
N THR A 514 6.98 -20.54 21.02
CA THR A 514 7.19 -21.33 22.22
C THR A 514 6.10 -22.38 22.36
N LEU A 515 6.23 -23.27 23.35
CA LEU A 515 5.21 -24.26 23.70
C LEU A 515 3.80 -23.62 23.79
N GLY A 516 2.82 -24.23 23.13
CA GLY A 516 1.44 -23.76 23.09
C GLY A 516 1.11 -22.78 21.95
N THR A 517 2.10 -22.30 21.20
CA THR A 517 1.85 -21.45 20.02
C THR A 517 1.13 -22.25 18.94
N ARG A 518 0.18 -21.64 18.23
CA ARG A 518 -0.53 -22.26 17.10
C ARG A 518 -0.50 -21.37 15.87
N GLY A 519 -0.63 -21.98 14.70
CA GLY A 519 -0.86 -21.28 13.43
C GLY A 519 0.22 -21.53 12.37
N ALA A 520 0.13 -20.80 11.26
CA ALA A 520 0.96 -21.01 10.07
C ALA A 520 2.48 -20.92 10.34
N ASP A 521 2.91 -20.07 11.29
CA ASP A 521 4.32 -19.95 11.68
C ASP A 521 4.87 -21.26 12.28
N VAL A 522 4.04 -22.01 13.00
CA VAL A 522 4.39 -23.31 13.59
C VAL A 522 4.47 -24.39 12.51
N ALA A 523 3.52 -24.40 11.58
CA ALA A 523 3.54 -25.29 10.41
C ALA A 523 4.81 -25.08 9.56
N TRP A 524 5.22 -23.82 9.40
CA TRP A 524 6.43 -23.47 8.67
C TRP A 524 7.68 -24.02 9.36
N VAL A 525 7.82 -23.85 10.68
CA VAL A 525 8.97 -24.39 11.43
C VAL A 525 9.01 -25.92 11.31
N ASP A 526 7.86 -26.57 11.48
CA ASP A 526 7.76 -28.03 11.37
C ASP A 526 8.21 -28.53 9.98
N LEU A 527 7.84 -27.82 8.91
CA LEU A 527 8.26 -28.11 7.55
C LEU A 527 9.77 -27.93 7.35
N GLN A 528 10.38 -26.86 7.86
CA GLN A 528 11.81 -26.63 7.70
C GLN A 528 12.65 -27.65 8.49
N LEU A 529 12.21 -28.01 9.70
CA LEU A 529 12.86 -29.05 10.49
C LEU A 529 12.70 -30.43 9.85
N ALA A 530 11.52 -30.74 9.31
CA ALA A 530 11.29 -32.00 8.60
C ALA A 530 12.24 -32.14 7.41
N ARG A 531 12.47 -31.06 6.64
CA ARG A 531 13.45 -31.05 5.55
C ARG A 531 14.87 -31.31 6.05
N TRP A 532 15.30 -30.62 7.10
CA TRP A 532 16.62 -30.82 7.70
C TRP A 532 16.82 -32.24 8.25
N GLU A 533 15.78 -32.84 8.80
CA GLU A 533 15.80 -34.21 9.35
C GLU A 533 15.59 -35.30 8.28
N GLY A 534 15.27 -34.92 7.03
CA GLY A 534 14.91 -35.86 5.96
C GLY A 534 13.57 -36.58 6.20
N GLN A 535 12.67 -35.98 6.96
CA GLN A 535 11.37 -36.52 7.35
C GLN A 535 10.21 -35.75 6.70
N GLN A 536 9.00 -36.28 6.78
CA GLN A 536 7.79 -35.56 6.36
C GLN A 536 7.28 -34.63 7.48
N PRO A 537 6.72 -33.45 7.14
CA PRO A 537 6.05 -32.60 8.11
C PRO A 537 4.82 -33.29 8.70
N ARG A 538 4.44 -32.92 9.92
CA ARG A 538 3.27 -33.52 10.57
C ARG A 538 1.98 -33.06 9.90
N ALA A 539 1.07 -34.02 9.68
CA ALA A 539 -0.29 -33.74 9.23
C ALA A 539 -1.18 -33.42 10.44
N GLY A 540 -1.84 -32.25 10.45
CA GLY A 540 -2.79 -31.88 11.51
C GLY A 540 -2.75 -30.41 11.91
N ASP A 541 -3.34 -30.08 13.06
CA ASP A 541 -3.37 -28.72 13.62
C ASP A 541 -1.95 -28.29 14.03
N PRO A 542 -1.41 -27.18 13.47
CA PRO A 542 -0.04 -26.75 13.73
C PRO A 542 0.10 -26.14 15.12
N LEU A 543 0.27 -27.02 16.11
CA LEU A 543 0.54 -26.72 17.52
C LEU A 543 2.03 -26.93 17.83
N PHE A 544 2.63 -25.93 18.46
CA PHE A 544 3.99 -26.02 18.99
C PHE A 544 3.96 -26.82 20.29
N GLY A 545 3.96 -28.14 20.16
CA GLY A 545 3.98 -29.11 21.26
C GLY A 545 5.39 -29.50 21.69
N THR A 546 5.47 -30.36 22.71
CA THR A 546 6.73 -30.84 23.31
C THR A 546 7.63 -31.57 22.30
N GLU A 547 7.02 -32.28 21.34
CA GLU A 547 7.75 -32.94 20.25
C GLU A 547 8.39 -31.93 19.28
N LEU A 548 7.69 -30.84 18.92
CA LEU A 548 8.27 -29.79 18.07
C LEU A 548 9.40 -29.06 18.81
N GLU A 549 9.18 -28.77 20.09
CA GLU A 549 10.18 -28.15 20.95
C GLU A 549 11.47 -28.97 21.01
N GLN A 550 11.36 -30.29 21.15
CA GLN A 550 12.53 -31.17 21.17
C GLN A 550 13.29 -31.17 19.83
N ARG A 551 12.57 -31.16 18.71
CA ARG A 551 13.17 -31.05 17.37
C ARG A 551 13.87 -29.71 17.17
N VAL A 552 13.30 -28.63 17.68
CA VAL A 552 13.94 -27.30 17.72
C VAL A 552 15.21 -27.32 18.57
N ARG A 553 15.22 -27.97 19.74
CA ARG A 553 16.42 -28.11 20.58
C ARG A 553 17.53 -28.86 19.86
N ASN A 554 17.19 -29.99 19.22
CA ASN A 554 18.15 -30.79 18.44
C ASN A 554 18.75 -29.96 17.30
N PHE A 555 17.91 -29.21 16.58
CA PHE A 555 18.34 -28.29 15.53
C PHE A 555 19.27 -27.20 16.03
N GLN A 556 18.92 -26.56 17.16
CA GLN A 556 19.71 -25.50 17.77
C GLN A 556 21.09 -26.03 18.19
N GLN A 557 21.16 -27.22 18.80
CA GLN A 557 22.41 -27.88 19.17
C GLN A 557 23.29 -28.15 17.95
N ALA A 558 22.71 -28.71 16.88
CA ALA A 558 23.43 -29.04 15.66
C ALA A 558 24.01 -27.80 14.93
N HIS A 559 23.41 -26.63 15.13
CA HIS A 559 23.81 -25.38 14.46
C HIS A 559 24.51 -24.37 15.38
N GLY A 560 24.93 -24.78 16.58
CA GLY A 560 25.66 -23.93 17.53
C GLY A 560 24.83 -22.77 18.09
N LEU A 561 23.50 -22.93 18.17
CA LEU A 561 22.57 -21.99 18.78
C LEU A 561 22.26 -22.40 20.23
N LEU A 562 21.74 -21.47 21.03
CA LEU A 562 21.23 -21.78 22.37
C LEU A 562 20.08 -22.80 22.26
N ALA A 563 20.24 -23.98 22.86
CA ALA A 563 19.30 -25.10 22.79
C ALA A 563 18.11 -24.96 23.76
N ASP A 564 17.45 -23.80 23.72
CA ASP A 564 16.34 -23.45 24.62
C ASP A 564 14.97 -23.95 24.15
N GLY A 565 14.87 -24.54 22.95
CA GLY A 565 13.63 -25.04 22.36
C GLY A 565 12.69 -23.93 21.87
N VAL A 566 13.16 -22.68 21.90
CA VAL A 566 12.39 -21.50 21.50
C VAL A 566 12.82 -21.04 20.13
N VAL A 567 11.87 -20.87 19.22
CA VAL A 567 12.16 -20.33 17.88
C VAL A 567 12.20 -18.80 17.95
N GLY A 568 13.35 -18.29 18.37
CA GLY A 568 13.69 -16.87 18.33
C GLY A 568 14.36 -16.44 17.02
N THR A 569 14.69 -15.16 16.89
CA THR A 569 15.20 -14.55 15.65
C THR A 569 16.42 -15.28 15.07
N GLN A 570 17.37 -15.71 15.90
CA GLN A 570 18.57 -16.43 15.43
C GLN A 570 18.25 -17.83 14.89
N THR A 571 17.32 -18.55 15.53
CA THR A 571 16.86 -19.87 15.05
C THR A 571 16.08 -19.72 13.74
N GLN A 572 15.25 -18.68 13.62
CA GLN A 572 14.51 -18.38 12.39
C GLN A 572 15.44 -18.06 11.23
N GLU A 573 16.43 -17.19 11.44
CA GLU A 573 17.42 -16.86 10.40
C GLU A 573 18.19 -18.08 9.91
N ARG A 574 18.50 -19.03 10.80
CA ARG A 574 19.19 -20.26 10.43
C ARG A 574 18.28 -21.21 9.63
N LEU A 575 17.01 -21.37 10.03
CA LEU A 575 16.03 -22.17 9.31
C LEU A 575 15.75 -21.62 7.90
N VAL A 576 15.65 -20.29 7.74
CA VAL A 576 15.46 -19.65 6.43
C VAL A 576 16.63 -19.92 5.49
N ARG A 577 17.87 -19.88 6.00
CA ARG A 577 19.06 -20.14 5.17
C ARG A 577 19.09 -21.56 4.62
N LEU A 578 18.68 -22.56 5.40
CA LEU A 578 18.63 -23.95 4.94
C LEU A 578 17.68 -24.14 3.73
N GLY A 579 16.51 -23.50 3.77
CA GLY A 579 15.55 -23.51 2.67
C GLY A 579 16.07 -22.90 1.36
N THR A 580 17.12 -22.07 1.41
CA THR A 580 17.75 -21.45 0.22
C THR A 580 18.98 -22.18 -0.31
N THR A 581 19.65 -23.02 0.50
CA THR A 581 20.89 -23.71 0.09
C THR A 581 20.69 -25.15 -0.42
N GLU A 582 19.61 -25.84 -0.06
CA GLU A 582 19.43 -27.26 -0.46
C GLU A 582 18.75 -27.46 -1.82
N THR A 583 18.22 -26.41 -2.46
CA THR A 583 17.79 -26.47 -3.88
C THR A 583 18.98 -26.69 -4.81
N ALA A 584 20.21 -26.43 -4.37
CA ALA A 584 21.43 -26.73 -5.11
C ALA A 584 21.97 -28.16 -4.88
N ALA A 585 21.52 -28.88 -3.85
CA ALA A 585 22.06 -30.18 -3.48
C ALA A 585 21.19 -31.38 -3.92
N LEU A 586 19.89 -31.17 -4.15
CA LEU A 586 18.98 -32.18 -4.72
C LEU A 586 18.98 -32.21 -6.26
N ALA A 587 19.89 -31.45 -6.90
CA ALA A 587 20.17 -31.46 -8.33
C ALA A 587 21.55 -32.08 -8.64
N ARG A 588 21.88 -33.19 -7.97
CA ARG A 588 22.93 -34.11 -8.40
C ARG A 588 22.33 -35.46 -8.73
#